data_AF-A0A2V5YTH0-F1
#
_entry.id   AF-A0A2V5YTH0-F1
#
_cell.length_a   1.000
_cell.length_b   1.000
_cell.length_c   1.000
_cell.angle_alpha   90.00
_cell.angle_beta   90.00
_cell.angle_gamma   90.00
#
_symmetry.space_group_name_H-M   'P 1'
#
loop_
_entity.id
_entity.type
_entity.pdbx_description
1 polymer ?
#
loop_
_entity_poly.entity_id
_entity_poly.type
_entity_poly.pdbx_seq_one_letter_code
_entity_poly.pdbx_strand_id
1 'polypeptide(L)'
;MLFNSLTFVVFFVTVVAADFTVAARMLGGMFGGHPHGDAILTTREMLQIALVTGGMILVHWSLRDTNIETAVMRAPPWIVTTAWAFMACAIILTQGNSNAFIYFQF
;
A
#
# COMPACT_ATOMS: atom_id res chain seq x y z
N MET A 1 0.99 -6.31 17.65
CA MET A 1 0.50 -5.84 16.33
C MET A 1 0.74 -6.87 15.23
N LEU A 2 1.95 -7.40 15.07
CA LEU A 2 2.27 -8.47 14.09
C LEU A 2 1.39 -9.72 14.21
N PHE A 3 1.11 -10.18 15.44
CA PHE A 3 0.24 -11.36 15.67
C PHE A 3 -1.17 -11.16 15.07
N ASN A 4 -1.89 -10.09 15.43
CA ASN A 4 -3.21 -9.79 14.86
C ASN A 4 -3.20 -9.61 13.34
N SER A 5 -2.12 -9.05 12.78
CA SER A 5 -1.99 -8.85 11.33
C SER A 5 -1.85 -10.18 10.60
N LEU A 6 -1.03 -11.11 11.12
CA LEU A 6 -0.88 -12.46 10.57
C LEU A 6 -2.17 -13.27 10.65
N THR A 7 -2.88 -13.21 11.78
CA THR A 7 -4.17 -13.90 11.92
C THR A 7 -5.19 -13.37 10.92
N PHE A 8 -5.19 -12.05 10.68
CA PHE A 8 -6.04 -11.44 9.66
C PHE A 8 -5.69 -11.92 8.26
N VAL A 9 -4.40 -11.99 7.89
CA VAL A 9 -4.00 -12.49 6.55
C VAL A 9 -4.44 -13.93 6.35
N VAL A 10 -4.19 -14.81 7.32
CA VAL A 10 -4.59 -16.21 7.23
C VAL A 10 -6.12 -16.33 7.11
N PHE A 11 -6.85 -15.62 7.97
CA PHE A 11 -8.31 -15.59 7.92
C PHE A 11 -8.85 -15.07 6.59
N PHE A 12 -8.34 -13.92 6.12
CA PHE A 12 -8.77 -13.28 4.88
C PHE A 12 -8.56 -14.20 3.68
N VAL A 13 -7.38 -14.83 3.56
CA VAL A 13 -7.08 -15.78 2.47
C VAL A 13 -8.02 -16.99 2.52
N THR A 14 -8.32 -17.52 3.72
CA THR A 14 -9.27 -18.64 3.86
C THR A 14 -10.71 -18.29 3.50
N VAL A 15 -11.11 -17.02 3.64
CA VAL A 15 -12.46 -16.54 3.32
C VAL A 15 -12.61 -16.23 1.82
N VAL A 16 -11.56 -15.72 1.18
CA VAL A 16 -11.60 -15.33 -0.25
C VAL A 16 -11.38 -16.51 -1.18
N ALA A 17 -10.62 -17.53 -0.76
CA ALA A 17 -10.35 -18.69 -1.60
C ALA A 17 -11.60 -19.55 -1.83
N ALA A 18 -11.72 -20.13 -3.02
CA ALA A 18 -12.84 -21.00 -3.37
C ALA A 18 -12.85 -22.33 -2.60
N ASP A 19 -11.67 -22.81 -2.20
CA ASP A 19 -11.48 -24.04 -1.43
C ASP A 19 -10.19 -24.00 -0.61
N PHE A 20 -10.07 -24.94 0.33
CA PHE A 20 -8.94 -25.00 1.26
C PHE A 20 -7.60 -25.32 0.57
N THR A 21 -7.64 -26.01 -0.57
CA THR A 21 -6.42 -26.33 -1.35
C THR A 21 -5.88 -25.08 -2.03
N VAL A 22 -6.77 -24.25 -2.58
CA VAL A 22 -6.41 -22.95 -3.16
C VAL A 22 -5.91 -22.00 -2.08
N ALA A 23 -6.54 -21.95 -0.90
CA ALA A 23 -6.07 -21.15 0.22
C ALA A 23 -4.64 -21.53 0.65
N ALA A 24 -4.36 -22.83 0.78
CA ALA A 24 -3.03 -23.33 1.13
C ALA A 24 -1.97 -23.00 0.06
N ARG A 25 -2.33 -23.08 -1.22
CA ARG A 25 -1.44 -22.69 -2.33
C ARG A 25 -1.18 -21.19 -2.36
N MET A 26 -2.19 -20.36 -2.10
CA MET A 26 -2.03 -18.90 -2.02
C MET A 26 -1.11 -18.52 -0.86
N LEU A 27 -1.30 -19.09 0.33
CA LEU A 27 -0.40 -18.88 1.46
C LEU A 27 1.02 -19.36 1.17
N GLY A 28 1.18 -20.55 0.57
CA GLY A 28 2.48 -21.06 0.16
C GLY A 28 3.19 -20.15 -0.85
N GLY A 29 2.45 -19.57 -1.81
CA GLY A 29 2.98 -18.61 -2.78
C GLY A 29 3.44 -17.30 -2.16
N MET A 30 2.70 -16.77 -1.17
CA MET A 30 3.05 -15.52 -0.46
C MET A 30 4.39 -15.60 0.28
N PHE A 31 4.77 -16.79 0.75
CA PHE A 31 6.05 -17.03 1.45
C PHE A 31 7.15 -17.61 0.54
N GLY A 32 6.95 -17.58 -0.79
CA GLY A 32 7.97 -18.04 -1.75
C GLY A 32 8.09 -19.56 -1.89
N GLY A 33 7.08 -20.33 -1.47
CA GLY A 33 7.06 -21.80 -1.54
C GLY A 33 6.81 -22.38 -2.94
N HIS A 34 6.82 -21.57 -4.00
CA HIS A 34 6.63 -22.02 -5.37
C HIS A 34 7.98 -22.05 -6.12
N PRO A 35 8.53 -23.23 -6.44
CA PRO A 35 9.90 -23.36 -6.95
C PRO A 35 10.09 -22.84 -8.37
N HIS A 36 9.01 -22.66 -9.15
CA HIS A 36 9.00 -22.12 -10.51
C HIS A 36 7.84 -21.13 -10.64
N GLY A 37 7.95 -19.97 -9.99
CA GLY A 37 7.07 -18.85 -10.27
C GLY A 37 7.66 -18.04 -11.40
N ASP A 38 6.99 -17.96 -12.55
CA ASP A 38 7.37 -16.99 -13.58
C ASP A 38 7.29 -15.58 -12.96
N ALA A 39 8.33 -14.78 -13.19
CA ALA A 39 8.37 -13.40 -12.73
C ALA A 39 7.34 -12.59 -13.53
N ILE A 40 6.09 -12.58 -13.05
CA ILE A 40 4.99 -11.80 -13.63
C ILE A 40 5.34 -10.30 -13.61
N LEU A 41 6.13 -9.87 -12.62
CA LEU A 41 6.66 -8.51 -12.52
C LEU A 41 8.15 -8.50 -12.82
N THR A 42 8.56 -7.50 -13.59
CA THR A 42 9.99 -7.18 -13.78
C THR A 42 10.60 -6.70 -12.46
N THR A 43 11.92 -6.87 -12.31
CA THR A 43 12.65 -6.41 -11.11
C THR A 43 12.44 -4.92 -10.83
N ARG A 44 12.22 -4.10 -11.87
CA ARG A 44 11.96 -2.66 -11.75
C ARG A 44 10.61 -2.38 -11.11
N GLU A 45 9.56 -3.07 -11.54
CA GLU A 45 8.21 -2.92 -11.00
C GLU A 45 8.16 -3.40 -9.55
N MET A 46 8.85 -4.50 -9.23
CA MET A 46 8.95 -5.00 -7.87
C MET A 46 9.64 -3.99 -6.94
N LEU A 47 10.72 -3.33 -7.40
CA LEU A 47 11.38 -2.27 -6.64
C LEU A 47 10.47 -1.06 -6.44
N GLN A 48 9.75 -0.64 -7.48
CA GLN A 48 8.81 0.48 -7.39
C GLN A 48 7.70 0.21 -6.37
N ILE A 49 7.10 -0.98 -6.41
CA ILE A 49 6.05 -1.38 -5.46
C ILE A 49 6.62 -1.42 -4.04
N ALA A 50 7.78 -2.05 -3.84
CA ALA A 50 8.41 -2.12 -2.53
C ALA A 50 8.70 -0.73 -1.95
N LEU A 51 9.17 0.21 -2.78
CA LEU A 51 9.47 1.58 -2.36
C LEU A 51 8.18 2.34 -2.00
N VAL A 52 7.16 2.28 -2.85
CA VAL A 52 5.88 2.97 -2.62
C VAL A 52 5.18 2.41 -1.37
N THR A 53 5.06 1.09 -1.26
CA THR A 53 4.43 0.43 -0.11
C THR A 53 5.22 0.68 1.18
N GLY A 54 6.55 0.57 1.14
CA GLY A 54 7.40 0.88 2.28
C GLY A 54 7.26 2.32 2.74
N GLY A 55 7.29 3.28 1.81
CA GLY A 55 7.07 4.69 2.10
C GLY A 55 5.71 4.96 2.72
N MET A 56 4.65 4.36 2.18
CA MET A 56 3.29 4.48 2.72
C MET A 56 3.21 3.97 4.16
N ILE A 57 3.75 2.78 4.43
CA ILE A 57 3.75 2.19 5.78
C ILE A 57 4.55 3.05 6.76
N LEU A 58 5.73 3.56 6.35
CA LEU A 58 6.56 4.41 7.21
C LEU A 58 5.84 5.71 7.58
N VAL A 59 5.18 6.36 6.63
CA VAL A 59 4.41 7.59 6.89
C VAL A 59 3.24 7.30 7.83
N HIS A 60 2.48 6.23 7.59
CA HIS A 60 1.37 5.84 8.47
C HIS A 60 1.85 5.47 9.87
N TRP A 61 2.99 4.79 9.96
CA TRP A 61 3.60 4.45 11.24
C TRP A 61 4.02 5.71 12.00
N SER A 62 4.62 6.69 11.31
CA SER A 62 5.02 7.97 11.90
C SER A 62 3.82 8.79 12.40
N LEU A 63 2.65 8.63 11.80
CA LEU A 63 1.42 9.35 12.16
C LEU A 63 0.51 8.57 13.13
N ARG A 64 0.89 7.35 13.52
CA ARG A 64 0.06 6.44 14.31
C ARG A 64 -0.49 7.07 15.59
N ASP A 65 0.36 7.80 16.31
CA ASP A 65 0.03 8.38 17.61
C ASP A 65 -0.11 9.91 17.54
N THR A 66 -0.24 10.48 16.34
CA THR A 66 -0.25 11.94 16.13
C THR A 66 -1.39 12.35 15.20
N ASN A 67 -2.10 13.41 15.57
CA ASN A 67 -3.11 14.00 14.69
C ASN A 67 -2.45 14.77 13.54
N ILE A 68 -3.10 14.78 12.37
CA ILE A 68 -2.60 15.49 11.19
C ILE A 68 -2.37 16.97 11.47
N GLU A 69 -3.26 17.61 12.22
CA GLU A 69 -3.11 19.00 12.63
C GLU A 69 -1.82 19.23 13.41
N THR A 70 -1.55 18.39 14.41
CA THR A 70 -0.31 18.45 15.21
C THR A 70 0.93 18.15 14.37
N ALA A 71 0.84 17.22 13.42
CA ALA A 71 1.92 16.88 12.52
C ALA A 71 2.27 18.05 11.57
N VAL A 72 1.26 18.74 11.03
CA VAL A 72 1.44 19.91 10.16
C VAL A 72 2.02 21.09 10.94
N MET A 73 1.52 21.34 12.15
CA MET A 73 2.01 22.44 13.00
C MET A 73 3.46 22.24 13.48
N ARG A 74 3.91 20.98 13.59
CA ARG A 74 5.28 20.63 13.97
C ARG A 74 6.23 20.59 12.77
N ALA A 75 5.71 20.40 11.56
CA ALA A 75 6.52 20.33 10.35
C ALA A 75 6.98 21.74 9.93
N PRO A 76 8.24 21.89 9.46
CA PRO A 76 8.69 23.16 8.92
C PRO A 76 7.87 23.52 7.66
N PRO A 77 7.51 24.80 7.47
CA PRO A 77 6.59 25.22 6.40
C PRO A 77 7.02 24.83 4.98
N TRP A 78 8.33 24.69 4.74
CA TRP A 78 8.86 24.29 3.44
C TRP A 78 8.46 22.84 3.07
N ILE A 79 8.37 21.93 4.05
CA ILE A 79 7.94 20.53 3.79
C ILE A 79 6.48 20.51 3.36
N VAL A 80 5.63 21.23 4.09
CA VAL A 80 4.19 21.29 3.82
C VAL A 80 3.94 21.87 2.43
N THR A 81 4.54 23.03 2.12
CA THR A 81 4.41 23.67 0.81
C THR A 81 4.94 22.81 -0.33
N THR A 82 6.10 22.16 -0.15
CA THR A 82 6.67 21.25 -1.16
C THR A 82 5.78 20.03 -1.39
N ALA A 83 5.23 19.43 -0.32
CA ALA A 83 4.33 18.29 -0.44
C ALA A 83 3.04 18.67 -1.20
N TRP A 84 2.46 19.83 -0.89
CA TRP A 84 1.30 20.36 -1.60
C TRP A 84 1.59 20.65 -3.08
N ALA A 85 2.71 21.32 -3.38
CA ALA A 85 3.11 21.58 -4.75
C ALA A 85 3.35 20.27 -5.53
N PHE A 86 4.01 19.29 -4.91
CA PHE A 86 4.24 17.98 -5.51
C PHE A 86 2.93 17.25 -5.83
N MET A 87 1.97 17.22 -4.89
CA MET A 87 0.65 16.63 -5.13
C MET A 87 -0.10 17.33 -6.26
N ALA A 88 -0.09 18.67 -6.29
CA ALA A 88 -0.72 19.45 -7.35
C ALA A 88 -0.08 19.15 -8.72
N CYS A 89 1.25 19.15 -8.80
CA CYS A 89 1.97 18.75 -10.01
C CYS A 89 1.63 17.31 -10.42
N ALA A 90 1.61 16.36 -9.49
CA ALA A 90 1.27 14.98 -9.76
C ALA A 90 -0.15 14.85 -10.36
N ILE A 91 -1.13 15.57 -9.81
CA ILE A 91 -2.50 15.61 -10.34
C ILE A 91 -2.51 16.18 -11.76
N ILE A 92 -1.79 17.29 -12.01
CA ILE A 92 -1.75 17.94 -13.32
C ILE A 92 -1.08 17.03 -14.37
N LEU A 93 -0.01 16.34 -14.00
CA LEU A 93 0.77 15.50 -14.91
C LEU A 93 0.11 14.12 -15.16
N THR A 94 -0.77 13.66 -14.27
CA THR A 94 -1.42 12.33 -14.37
C THR A 94 -2.84 12.36 -14.94
N GLN A 95 -3.28 13.46 -15.59
CA GLN A 95 -4.65 13.65 -16.15
C GLN A 95 -5.08 12.68 -17.30
N GLY A 96 -4.49 11.49 -17.41
CA GLY A 96 -4.61 10.61 -18.58
C GLY A 96 -5.55 9.40 -18.46
N ASN A 97 -6.30 9.21 -17.37
CA ASN A 97 -7.26 8.12 -17.29
C ASN A 97 -8.43 8.46 -16.37
N SER A 98 -9.63 8.63 -16.94
CA SER A 98 -10.88 9.01 -16.26
C SER A 98 -11.46 7.90 -15.35
N ASN A 99 -10.61 7.19 -14.61
CA ASN A 99 -10.98 6.16 -13.63
C ASN A 99 -10.75 6.62 -12.17
N ALA A 100 -10.37 7.88 -11.95
CA ALA A 100 -10.41 8.49 -10.62
C ALA A 100 -11.86 8.88 -10.28
N PHE A 101 -12.75 7.89 -10.23
CA PHE A 101 -14.06 8.02 -9.62
C PHE A 101 -13.85 8.25 -8.12
N ILE A 102 -13.97 9.51 -7.69
CA ILE A 102 -14.12 9.82 -6.27
C ILE A 102 -15.53 9.32 -5.89
N TYR A 103 -15.60 8.12 -5.32
CA TYR A 103 -16.82 7.58 -4.72
C TYR A 103 -17.16 8.39 -3.46
N PHE A 104 -17.80 9.54 -3.62
CA PHE A 104 -18.71 10.04 -2.59
C PHE A 104 -20.06 9.35 -2.79
N GLN A 105 -20.13 8.07 -2.40
CA GLN A 105 -21.42 7.46 -2.09
C GLN A 105 -21.74 7.87 -0.66
N PHE A 106 -22.64 8.85 -0.53
CA PHE A 106 -23.43 9.03 0.68
C PHE A 106 -24.34 7.81 0.87
#